data_AF-A0A081DDM1-F1
#
_entry.id   AF-A0A081DDM1-F1
#
_cell.length_a   1.000
_cell.length_b   1.000
_cell.length_c   1.000
_cell.angle_alpha   90.00
_cell.angle_beta   90.00
_cell.angle_gamma   90.00
#
_symmetry.space_group_name_H-M   'P 1'
#
loop_
_entity.id
_entity.type
_entity.pdbx_description
1 polymer ?
#
loop_
_entity_poly.entity_id
_entity_poly.type
_entity_poly.pdbx_seq_one_letter_code
_entity_poly.pdbx_strand_id
1 'polypeptide(L)'
;MNQQLTRKIGDFHAAELDKIGSLYYTEESYDDFYYGKGSTFPDVNGSIGILFEQASSRGHAQNSENGVLTFPFTIRNQFTAGISTLKAAVSMRQEILDYHKKFYADARKENNNGAIIFGDYTDAGRTDALADILMRHKIEVRSLKNDVTKNGKTYKKDFAYIVPKNQKNSRLIKAMFEKRTTFQDSLFYDISAWTFPLAFDMDYDENASLNDAMDEIAYKNGIGKINSSDYAYLMPWNEYKTPKILNILLSEGIRAKVAMKEFTIEGKDYDYGTILIPVQNQKWDASEFADRLGDIAIHEGLSFYGVQSGLTKGIDLGSRQFRALTLPKVALIIGDGVNPYDAGEIWHLLDQRYDMVVTKIDVNDINRKDLSRYNTIIVPATYGSPENEVVDQLKEWTRAGGTLIGYRSALRWMSSSKLLPLTFRSIDNPTNNITFEQRLIFMEHKI
;
A
#
# COMPACT_ATOMS: atom_id res chain seq x y z
N MET A 1 -13.54 17.72 25.35
CA MET A 1 -14.50 16.66 25.70
C MET A 1 -13.91 15.28 25.52
N ASN A 2 -13.50 14.85 24.31
CA ASN A 2 -12.86 13.53 24.11
C ASN A 2 -11.65 13.32 25.05
N GLN A 3 -10.62 14.17 24.96
CA GLN A 3 -9.44 14.12 25.85
C GLN A 3 -9.77 14.16 27.35
N GLN A 4 -10.85 14.84 27.74
CA GLN A 4 -11.28 14.88 29.15
C GLN A 4 -11.84 13.52 29.59
N LEU A 5 -12.60 12.84 28.72
CA LEU A 5 -13.08 11.49 28.97
C LEU A 5 -11.93 10.48 28.96
N THR A 6 -10.98 10.62 28.03
CA THR A 6 -9.74 9.82 27.98
C THR A 6 -8.97 9.93 29.30
N ARG A 7 -8.76 11.15 29.81
CA ARG A 7 -8.09 11.36 31.11
C ARG A 7 -8.85 10.69 32.26
N LYS A 8 -10.17 10.86 32.33
CA LYS A 8 -11.01 10.19 33.34
C LYS A 8 -10.90 8.68 33.27
N ILE A 9 -10.83 8.09 32.07
CA ILE A 9 -10.60 6.64 31.91
C ILE A 9 -9.18 6.26 32.39
N GLY A 10 -8.19 7.11 32.11
CA GLY A 10 -6.83 6.98 32.63
C GLY A 10 -6.76 6.90 34.17
N ASP A 11 -7.60 7.66 34.88
CA ASP A 11 -7.68 7.60 36.35
C ASP A 11 -8.10 6.19 36.85
N PHE A 12 -8.96 5.48 36.10
CA PHE A 12 -9.29 4.08 36.43
C PHE A 12 -8.07 3.17 36.21
N HIS A 13 -7.33 3.38 35.13
CA HIS A 13 -6.13 2.59 34.82
C HIS A 13 -5.07 2.75 35.91
N ALA A 14 -4.77 3.99 36.28
CA ALA A 14 -3.91 4.32 37.40
C ALA A 14 -4.33 3.58 38.67
N ALA A 15 -5.60 3.70 39.07
CA ALA A 15 -6.11 3.08 40.29
C ALA A 15 -6.01 1.53 40.29
N GLU A 16 -6.10 0.87 39.14
CA GLU A 16 -5.96 -0.59 39.04
C GLU A 16 -4.49 -1.04 38.94
N LEU A 17 -3.64 -0.27 38.28
CA LEU A 17 -2.19 -0.53 38.20
C LEU A 17 -1.49 -0.30 39.54
N ASP A 18 -1.91 0.71 40.30
CA ASP A 18 -1.45 0.98 41.66
C ASP A 18 -1.67 -0.21 42.59
N LYS A 19 -2.83 -0.88 42.49
CA LYS A 19 -3.16 -2.07 43.30
C LYS A 19 -2.20 -3.24 43.08
N ILE A 20 -1.58 -3.32 41.91
CA ILE A 20 -0.65 -4.41 41.54
C ILE A 20 0.82 -3.96 41.54
N GLY A 21 1.09 -2.71 41.93
CA GLY A 21 2.42 -2.11 42.00
C GLY A 21 3.10 -1.95 40.64
N SER A 22 2.34 -1.81 39.56
CA SER A 22 2.89 -1.61 38.21
C SER A 22 3.11 -0.12 37.96
N LEU A 23 4.35 0.26 37.64
CA LEU A 23 4.68 1.62 37.23
C LEU A 23 4.07 1.94 35.85
N TYR A 24 3.67 3.19 35.66
CA TYR A 24 3.08 3.71 34.42
C TYR A 24 3.43 5.19 34.24
N TYR A 25 3.26 5.69 33.02
CA TYR A 25 3.34 7.11 32.67
C TYR A 25 2.22 7.44 31.68
N THR A 26 1.89 8.73 31.53
CA THR A 26 0.78 9.20 30.69
C THR A 26 1.10 10.56 30.08
N GLU A 27 0.58 10.84 28.87
CA GLU A 27 0.68 12.16 28.20
C GLU A 27 2.11 12.54 27.71
N GLU A 28 3.07 11.62 27.65
CA GLU A 28 4.48 11.97 27.36
C GLU A 28 4.95 11.74 25.91
N SER A 29 4.47 10.69 25.21
CA SER A 29 5.15 10.21 23.99
C SER A 29 4.29 10.19 22.72
N TYR A 30 2.96 10.27 22.83
CA TYR A 30 2.06 9.99 21.70
C TYR A 30 1.16 11.16 21.35
N ASP A 31 1.14 11.48 20.05
CA ASP A 31 0.13 12.35 19.44
C ASP A 31 -1.04 11.51 18.88
N ASP A 32 -2.28 11.99 19.07
CA ASP A 32 -3.48 11.44 18.41
C ASP A 32 -3.68 12.09 17.03
N PHE A 33 -2.60 12.16 16.25
CA PHE A 33 -2.59 12.90 14.99
C PHE A 33 -3.03 12.06 13.79
N TYR A 34 -2.51 10.83 13.70
CA TYR A 34 -2.71 9.97 12.54
C TYR A 34 -3.89 9.00 12.72
N TYR A 35 -4.96 9.21 11.93
CA TYR A 35 -6.16 8.37 11.96
C TYR A 35 -5.98 6.92 11.49
N GLY A 36 -4.79 6.50 11.02
CA GLY A 36 -4.52 5.07 10.82
C GLY A 36 -4.12 4.33 12.08
N LYS A 37 -3.83 5.04 13.19
CA LYS A 37 -3.64 4.40 14.50
C LYS A 37 -4.98 4.00 15.11
N GLY A 38 -5.02 2.82 15.70
CA GLY A 38 -6.21 2.31 16.38
C GLY A 38 -6.65 3.13 17.60
N SER A 39 -5.77 3.96 18.17
CA SER A 39 -6.11 4.92 19.23
C SER A 39 -6.81 6.16 18.72
N THR A 40 -6.53 6.60 17.48
CA THR A 40 -7.08 7.84 16.93
C THR A 40 -8.28 7.58 16.01
N PHE A 41 -8.32 6.43 15.32
CA PHE A 41 -9.42 6.07 14.43
C PHE A 41 -10.82 6.01 15.09
N PRO A 42 -10.98 5.54 16.34
CA PRO A 42 -12.27 5.60 17.02
C PRO A 42 -12.77 7.04 17.24
N ASP A 43 -11.86 7.99 17.44
CA ASP A 43 -12.21 9.38 17.75
C ASP A 43 -12.89 10.10 16.59
N VAL A 44 -12.46 9.82 15.34
CA VAL A 44 -13.13 10.36 14.14
C VAL A 44 -14.53 9.76 13.90
N ASN A 45 -14.87 8.70 14.64
CA ASN A 45 -16.17 8.05 14.65
C ASN A 45 -16.98 8.36 15.92
N GLY A 46 -16.57 9.36 16.72
CA GLY A 46 -17.27 9.75 17.94
C GLY A 46 -17.21 8.69 19.04
N SER A 47 -16.16 7.88 19.02
CA SER A 47 -15.79 6.97 20.11
C SER A 47 -14.54 7.52 20.81
N ILE A 48 -14.00 6.76 21.77
CA ILE A 48 -12.78 7.11 22.49
C ILE A 48 -11.80 5.98 22.24
N GLY A 49 -10.75 6.24 21.50
CA GLY A 49 -9.64 5.30 21.36
C GLY A 49 -8.55 5.62 22.39
N ILE A 50 -7.92 4.57 22.92
CA ILE A 50 -6.86 4.70 23.92
C ILE A 50 -5.80 3.68 23.56
N LEU A 51 -4.59 4.15 23.28
CA LEU A 51 -3.41 3.30 23.25
C LEU A 51 -2.92 3.13 24.69
N PHE A 52 -2.94 1.90 25.19
CA PHE A 52 -2.23 1.55 26.40
C PHE A 52 -1.17 0.52 26.02
N GLU A 53 0.09 0.92 26.20
CA GLU A 53 1.22 0.09 25.84
C GLU A 53 1.73 -0.69 27.04
N GLN A 54 2.07 -1.95 26.77
CA GLN A 54 2.70 -2.82 27.74
C GLN A 54 4.14 -3.08 27.29
N ALA A 55 5.10 -2.84 28.20
CA ALA A 55 6.49 -3.20 27.98
C ALA A 55 6.60 -4.66 27.52
N SER A 56 7.28 -4.89 26.40
CA SER A 56 7.30 -6.19 25.74
C SER A 56 8.30 -7.13 26.39
N SER A 57 7.80 -8.27 26.87
CA SER A 57 8.61 -9.41 27.32
C SER A 57 9.01 -10.33 26.15
N ARG A 58 8.58 -10.01 24.91
CA ARG A 58 8.65 -10.87 23.71
C ARG A 58 8.25 -12.33 23.97
N GLY A 59 7.29 -12.56 24.85
CA GLY A 59 6.81 -13.90 25.20
C GLY A 59 7.70 -14.69 26.16
N HIS A 60 8.79 -14.12 26.68
CA HIS A 60 9.77 -14.79 27.54
C HIS A 60 10.13 -13.94 28.78
N ALA A 61 11.18 -14.34 29.52
CA ALA A 61 11.79 -13.49 30.53
C ALA A 61 12.98 -12.74 29.92
N GLN A 62 13.09 -11.44 30.21
CA GLN A 62 14.15 -10.58 29.70
C GLN A 62 14.72 -9.71 30.79
N ASN A 63 16.03 -9.49 30.73
CA ASN A 63 16.66 -8.47 31.56
C ASN A 63 16.26 -7.09 31.00
N SER A 64 15.81 -6.22 31.90
CA SER A 64 15.61 -4.80 31.64
C SER A 64 16.37 -3.98 32.68
N GLU A 65 16.48 -2.68 32.45
CA GLU A 65 17.07 -1.74 33.43
C GLU A 65 16.31 -1.75 34.76
N ASN A 66 15.02 -2.13 34.74
CA ASN A 66 14.16 -2.23 35.92
C ASN A 66 14.07 -3.66 36.50
N GLY A 67 15.01 -4.54 36.12
CA GLY A 67 15.03 -5.95 36.53
C GLY A 67 14.41 -6.89 35.50
N VAL A 68 14.10 -8.12 35.91
CA VAL A 68 13.61 -9.16 34.99
C VAL A 68 12.14 -8.93 34.64
N LEU A 69 11.87 -8.60 33.38
CA LEU A 69 10.53 -8.50 32.81
C LEU A 69 10.06 -9.86 32.32
N THR A 70 8.94 -10.37 32.83
CA THR A 70 8.45 -11.72 32.50
C THR A 70 7.15 -11.70 31.70
N PHE A 71 6.89 -12.75 30.93
CA PHE A 71 5.63 -12.87 30.19
C PHE A 71 4.39 -12.84 31.10
N PRO A 72 4.34 -13.52 32.27
CA PRO A 72 3.25 -13.36 33.22
C PRO A 72 3.03 -11.93 33.70
N PHE A 73 4.08 -11.13 33.91
CA PHE A 73 3.95 -9.71 34.25
C PHE A 73 3.22 -8.94 33.14
N THR A 74 3.62 -9.16 31.89
CA THR A 74 3.00 -8.48 30.75
C THR A 74 1.52 -8.85 30.57
N ILE A 75 1.17 -10.12 30.76
CA ILE A 75 -0.23 -10.58 30.74
C ILE A 75 -1.04 -9.95 31.87
N ARG A 76 -0.51 -9.97 33.10
CA ARG A 76 -1.17 -9.42 34.29
C ARG A 76 -1.55 -7.96 34.07
N ASN A 77 -0.63 -7.15 33.58
CA ASN A 77 -0.84 -5.72 33.38
C ASN A 77 -1.84 -5.46 32.25
N GLN A 78 -1.69 -6.14 31.10
CA GLN A 78 -2.64 -6.01 29.98
C GLN A 78 -4.06 -6.39 30.39
N PHE A 79 -4.21 -7.48 31.14
CA PHE A 79 -5.50 -7.92 31.67
C PHE A 79 -6.09 -6.89 32.66
N THR A 80 -5.25 -6.38 33.57
CA THR A 80 -5.66 -5.36 34.56
C THR A 80 -6.16 -4.09 33.89
N ALA A 81 -5.43 -3.58 32.88
CA ALA A 81 -5.85 -2.44 32.08
C ALA A 81 -7.18 -2.73 31.34
N GLY A 82 -7.33 -3.91 30.74
CA GLY A 82 -8.57 -4.30 30.07
C GLY A 82 -9.80 -4.34 30.99
N ILE A 83 -9.67 -4.92 32.19
CA ILE A 83 -10.73 -4.90 33.21
C ILE A 83 -11.03 -3.47 33.67
N SER A 84 -9.98 -2.65 33.84
CA SER A 84 -10.13 -1.24 34.16
C SER A 84 -10.92 -0.47 33.09
N THR A 85 -10.71 -0.75 31.80
CA THR A 85 -11.49 -0.13 30.71
C THR A 85 -12.97 -0.46 30.83
N LEU A 86 -13.32 -1.71 31.16
CA LEU A 86 -14.71 -2.12 31.37
C LEU A 86 -15.33 -1.42 32.58
N LYS A 87 -14.59 -1.31 33.68
CA LYS A 87 -15.03 -0.56 34.88
C LYS A 87 -15.33 0.90 34.53
N ALA A 88 -14.40 1.57 33.85
CA ALA A 88 -14.57 2.95 33.41
C ALA A 88 -15.79 3.11 32.49
N ALA A 89 -15.96 2.23 31.50
CA ALA A 89 -17.08 2.26 30.56
C ALA A 89 -18.44 2.13 31.26
N VAL A 90 -18.55 1.26 32.28
CA VAL A 90 -19.79 1.10 33.06
C VAL A 90 -20.04 2.33 33.94
N SER A 91 -19.02 2.79 34.67
CA SER A 91 -19.14 3.95 35.58
C SER A 91 -19.42 5.26 34.84
N MET A 92 -18.86 5.44 33.65
CA MET A 92 -18.99 6.66 32.84
C MET A 92 -20.01 6.54 31.72
N ARG A 93 -20.89 5.52 31.76
CA ARG A 93 -21.82 5.18 30.67
C ARG A 93 -22.59 6.38 30.12
N GLN A 94 -23.14 7.24 30.99
CA GLN A 94 -23.93 8.39 30.56
C GLN A 94 -23.06 9.41 29.81
N GLU A 95 -21.89 9.77 30.36
CA GLU A 95 -20.96 10.72 29.75
C GLU A 95 -20.48 10.25 28.37
N ILE A 96 -20.15 8.96 28.24
CA ILE A 96 -19.70 8.36 26.98
C ILE A 96 -20.82 8.39 25.93
N LEU A 97 -22.05 8.01 26.31
CA LEU A 97 -23.19 8.01 25.40
C LEU A 97 -23.58 9.43 24.96
N ASP A 98 -23.50 10.39 25.87
CA ASP A 98 -23.83 11.78 25.55
C ASP A 98 -22.75 12.44 24.70
N TYR A 99 -21.46 12.11 24.91
CA TYR A 99 -20.39 12.46 23.98
C TYR A 99 -20.65 11.92 22.57
N HIS A 100 -21.00 10.64 22.44
CA HIS A 100 -21.30 10.03 21.14
C HIS A 100 -22.47 10.70 20.42
N LYS A 101 -23.58 10.95 21.13
CA LYS A 101 -24.74 11.67 20.57
C LYS A 101 -24.35 13.08 20.14
N LYS A 102 -23.62 13.81 20.99
CA LYS A 102 -23.16 15.17 20.72
C LYS A 102 -22.23 15.22 19.51
N PHE A 103 -21.31 14.27 19.39
CA PHE A 103 -20.39 14.16 18.26
C PHE A 103 -21.14 14.19 16.93
N TYR A 104 -22.13 13.32 16.75
CA TYR A 104 -22.91 13.27 15.50
C TYR A 104 -23.89 14.45 15.36
N ALA A 105 -24.43 14.97 16.46
CA ALA A 105 -25.26 16.17 16.41
C ALA A 105 -24.47 17.40 15.94
N ASP A 106 -23.22 17.53 16.37
CA ASP A 106 -22.32 18.60 15.96
C ASP A 106 -21.82 18.37 14.52
N ALA A 107 -21.43 17.14 14.16
CA ALA A 107 -21.02 16.80 12.80
C ALA A 107 -22.10 17.09 11.74
N ARG A 108 -23.39 16.93 12.07
CA ARG A 108 -24.53 17.28 11.20
C ARG A 108 -24.70 18.79 10.99
N LYS A 109 -24.19 19.63 11.90
CA LYS A 109 -24.26 21.10 11.79
C LYS A 109 -23.10 21.67 10.99
N GLU A 110 -22.04 20.88 10.77
CA GLU A 110 -20.90 21.28 9.95
C GLU A 110 -21.31 21.38 8.48
N ASN A 111 -20.87 22.44 7.81
CA ASN A 111 -21.16 22.64 6.38
C ASN A 111 -20.34 21.67 5.52
N ASN A 112 -20.94 20.54 5.18
CA ASN A 112 -20.35 19.48 4.36
C ASN A 112 -21.03 19.38 2.99
N ASN A 113 -21.36 20.52 2.39
CA ASN A 113 -21.96 20.57 1.05
C ASN A 113 -20.97 20.19 -0.05
N GLY A 114 -21.51 19.71 -1.18
CA GLY A 114 -20.72 19.32 -2.35
C GLY A 114 -20.23 17.87 -2.30
N ALA A 115 -19.26 17.58 -3.15
CA ALA A 115 -18.72 16.24 -3.30
C ALA A 115 -17.21 16.27 -3.59
N ILE A 116 -16.57 15.13 -3.42
CA ILE A 116 -15.18 14.90 -3.83
C ILE A 116 -15.21 14.02 -5.07
N ILE A 117 -14.41 14.34 -6.08
CA ILE A 117 -14.15 13.46 -7.23
C ILE A 117 -12.73 12.94 -7.12
N PHE A 118 -12.52 11.66 -7.42
CA PHE A 118 -11.19 11.06 -7.50
C PHE A 118 -11.13 10.01 -8.62
N GLY A 119 -9.94 9.81 -9.20
CA GLY A 119 -9.75 8.84 -10.27
C GLY A 119 -8.32 8.87 -10.83
N ASP A 120 -7.97 7.82 -11.57
CA ASP A 120 -6.79 7.77 -12.42
C ASP A 120 -7.28 7.60 -13.86
N TYR A 121 -6.88 8.49 -14.76
CA TYR A 121 -7.35 8.50 -16.15
C TYR A 121 -7.02 7.21 -16.94
N THR A 122 -6.12 6.38 -16.39
CA THR A 122 -5.59 5.16 -16.98
C THR A 122 -5.74 3.91 -16.13
N ASP A 123 -6.04 4.01 -14.84
CA ASP A 123 -6.03 2.88 -13.90
C ASP A 123 -7.34 2.75 -13.11
N ALA A 124 -8.27 1.95 -13.64
CA ALA A 124 -9.52 1.64 -12.97
C ALA A 124 -9.28 0.76 -11.73
N GLY A 125 -8.36 -0.21 -11.79
CA GLY A 125 -8.09 -1.13 -10.70
C GLY A 125 -7.63 -0.44 -9.40
N ARG A 126 -6.80 0.59 -9.50
CA ARG A 126 -6.36 1.38 -8.35
C ARG A 126 -7.48 2.28 -7.82
N THR A 127 -8.25 2.88 -8.73
CA THR A 127 -9.43 3.67 -8.41
C THR A 127 -10.47 2.85 -7.63
N ASP A 128 -10.73 1.63 -8.09
CA ASP A 128 -11.64 0.68 -7.43
C ASP A 128 -11.14 0.27 -6.05
N ALA A 129 -9.84 0.10 -5.87
CA ALA A 129 -9.27 -0.25 -4.58
C ALA A 129 -9.50 0.86 -3.53
N LEU A 130 -9.37 2.13 -3.92
CA LEU A 130 -9.72 3.24 -3.03
C LEU A 130 -11.24 3.27 -2.74
N ALA A 131 -12.07 3.10 -3.78
CA ALA A 131 -13.52 3.04 -3.60
C ALA A 131 -13.94 1.90 -2.65
N ASP A 132 -13.33 0.72 -2.76
CA ASP A 132 -13.60 -0.42 -1.86
C ASP A 132 -13.27 -0.08 -0.40
N ILE A 133 -12.15 0.62 -0.15
CA ILE A 133 -11.81 1.08 1.20
C ILE A 133 -12.87 2.03 1.74
N LEU A 134 -13.33 3.01 0.95
CA LEU A 134 -14.38 3.95 1.38
C LEU A 134 -15.70 3.20 1.66
N MET A 135 -16.09 2.26 0.81
CA MET A 135 -17.30 1.46 0.99
C MET A 135 -17.25 0.57 2.23
N ARG A 136 -16.08 -0.01 2.57
CA ARG A 136 -15.87 -0.75 3.84
C ARG A 136 -16.14 0.14 5.06
N HIS A 137 -15.83 1.43 4.95
CA HIS A 137 -16.12 2.46 5.96
C HIS A 137 -17.55 3.01 5.90
N LYS A 138 -18.43 2.40 5.11
CA LYS A 138 -19.82 2.85 4.90
C LYS A 138 -19.91 4.28 4.37
N ILE A 139 -18.90 4.70 3.60
CA ILE A 139 -18.92 5.93 2.83
C ILE A 139 -19.49 5.60 1.46
N GLU A 140 -20.54 6.31 1.08
CA GLU A 140 -21.16 6.23 -0.22
C GLU A 140 -20.24 6.77 -1.31
N VAL A 141 -20.12 6.01 -2.38
CA VAL A 141 -19.32 6.32 -3.57
C VAL A 141 -20.21 6.09 -4.79
N ARG A 142 -20.19 7.01 -5.76
CA ARG A 142 -21.03 6.99 -6.97
C ARG A 142 -20.18 7.03 -8.23
N SER A 143 -20.57 6.31 -9.27
CA SER A 143 -19.92 6.39 -10.59
C SER A 143 -20.24 7.70 -11.30
N LEU A 144 -19.40 8.10 -12.27
CA LEU A 144 -19.65 9.26 -13.11
C LEU A 144 -20.68 8.99 -14.22
N LYS A 145 -21.53 9.98 -14.51
CA LYS A 145 -22.44 9.92 -15.68
C LYS A 145 -21.66 10.01 -17.00
N ASN A 146 -20.72 10.94 -17.06
CA ASN A 146 -19.87 11.27 -18.21
C ASN A 146 -18.47 11.67 -17.72
N ASP A 147 -17.52 11.81 -18.64
CA ASP A 147 -16.21 12.38 -18.35
C ASP A 147 -16.34 13.80 -17.78
N VAL A 148 -15.55 14.12 -16.75
CA VAL A 148 -15.54 15.42 -16.08
C VAL A 148 -14.13 16.00 -16.14
N THR A 149 -13.98 17.21 -16.68
CA THR A 149 -12.71 17.94 -16.61
C THR A 149 -12.79 19.01 -15.54
N LYS A 150 -11.81 19.02 -14.63
CA LYS A 150 -11.75 19.99 -13.55
C LYS A 150 -10.31 20.33 -13.18
N ASN A 151 -10.02 21.62 -13.06
CA ASN A 151 -8.69 22.12 -12.70
C ASN A 151 -7.56 21.53 -13.56
N GLY A 152 -7.82 21.38 -14.87
CA GLY A 152 -6.86 20.82 -15.83
C GLY A 152 -6.72 19.29 -15.80
N LYS A 153 -7.47 18.60 -14.94
CA LYS A 153 -7.47 17.13 -14.81
C LYS A 153 -8.74 16.54 -15.39
N THR A 154 -8.64 15.39 -16.04
CA THR A 154 -9.79 14.70 -16.65
C THR A 154 -10.08 13.42 -15.88
N TYR A 155 -11.30 13.34 -15.37
CA TYR A 155 -11.86 12.19 -14.68
C TYR A 155 -12.77 11.47 -15.66
N LYS A 156 -12.26 10.37 -16.22
CA LYS A 156 -12.99 9.60 -17.22
C LYS A 156 -14.06 8.73 -16.57
N LYS A 157 -15.21 8.61 -17.22
CA LYS A 157 -16.23 7.62 -16.88
C LYS A 157 -15.60 6.23 -16.79
N ASP A 158 -16.06 5.44 -15.83
CA ASP A 158 -15.56 4.10 -15.46
C ASP A 158 -14.19 4.08 -14.76
N PHE A 159 -13.45 5.19 -14.74
CA PHE A 159 -12.11 5.32 -14.14
C PHE A 159 -12.07 6.32 -12.98
N ALA A 160 -13.24 6.80 -12.54
CA ALA A 160 -13.35 7.80 -11.49
C ALA A 160 -14.69 7.67 -10.76
N TYR A 161 -14.70 8.18 -9.53
CA TYR A 161 -15.84 8.15 -8.63
C TYR A 161 -16.07 9.50 -7.94
N ILE A 162 -17.31 9.70 -7.47
CA ILE A 162 -17.73 10.84 -6.67
C ILE A 162 -18.17 10.39 -5.28
N VAL A 163 -17.71 11.10 -4.25
CA VAL A 163 -18.06 10.92 -2.84
C VAL A 163 -18.87 12.13 -2.36
N PRO A 164 -20.18 11.99 -2.10
CA PRO A 164 -20.95 13.05 -1.45
C PRO A 164 -20.35 13.39 -0.08
N LYS A 165 -20.12 14.66 0.24
CA LYS A 165 -19.57 15.05 1.56
C LYS A 165 -20.60 15.00 2.69
N ASN A 166 -21.88 15.21 2.36
CA ASN A 166 -22.98 15.23 3.33
C ASN A 166 -23.48 13.82 3.68
N GLN A 167 -22.67 13.10 4.46
CA GLN A 167 -22.97 11.75 4.94
C GLN A 167 -22.77 11.64 6.46
N LYS A 168 -23.22 10.54 7.07
CA LYS A 168 -23.04 10.27 8.50
C LYS A 168 -21.58 10.38 8.96
N ASN A 169 -20.65 9.92 8.12
CA ASN A 169 -19.21 9.85 8.42
C ASN A 169 -18.43 11.04 7.82
N SER A 170 -19.03 12.24 7.75
CA SER A 170 -18.44 13.43 7.11
C SER A 170 -17.04 13.79 7.61
N ARG A 171 -16.80 13.70 8.93
CA ARG A 171 -15.47 13.94 9.53
C ARG A 171 -14.42 12.93 9.08
N LEU A 172 -14.79 11.65 8.92
CA LEU A 172 -13.91 10.61 8.39
C LEU A 172 -13.61 10.86 6.90
N ILE A 173 -14.62 11.22 6.11
CA ILE A 173 -14.43 11.62 4.70
C ILE A 173 -13.43 12.76 4.62
N LYS A 174 -13.61 13.81 5.43
CA LYS A 174 -12.65 14.93 5.49
C LYS A 174 -11.25 14.45 5.86
N ALA A 175 -11.10 13.64 6.92
CA ALA A 175 -9.82 13.11 7.36
C ALA A 175 -9.09 12.29 6.28
N MET A 176 -9.82 11.53 5.46
CA MET A 176 -9.25 10.69 4.39
C MET A 176 -8.75 11.51 3.19
N PHE A 177 -9.30 12.69 2.93
CA PHE A 177 -9.00 13.49 1.72
C PHE A 177 -8.24 14.79 2.00
N GLU A 178 -8.22 15.27 3.25
CA GLU A 178 -7.56 16.52 3.60
C GLU A 178 -6.04 16.43 3.47
N LYS A 179 -5.43 17.54 3.05
CA LYS A 179 -3.99 17.79 3.14
C LYS A 179 -3.74 18.75 4.29
N ARG A 180 -3.01 18.31 5.32
CA ARG A 180 -2.57 19.18 6.41
C ARG A 180 -1.11 19.54 6.20
N THR A 181 -0.83 20.83 6.05
CA THR A 181 0.53 21.37 5.89
C THR A 181 0.91 22.35 6.99
N THR A 182 -0.03 22.70 7.87
CA THR A 182 0.16 23.59 9.02
C THR A 182 -0.24 22.89 10.29
N PHE A 183 0.55 23.10 11.34
CA PHE A 183 0.45 22.38 12.59
C PHE A 183 0.60 23.34 13.77
N GLN A 184 -0.06 23.05 14.90
CA GLN A 184 0.04 23.88 16.11
C GLN A 184 1.29 23.56 16.94
N ASP A 185 1.78 22.32 16.87
CA ASP A 185 2.99 21.87 17.55
C ASP A 185 3.91 21.18 16.52
N SER A 186 5.22 21.22 16.77
CA SER A 186 6.26 20.56 15.98
C SER A 186 6.60 19.14 16.47
N LEU A 187 6.05 18.72 17.62
CA LEU A 187 6.20 17.37 18.17
C LEU A 187 5.35 16.39 17.34
N PHE A 188 5.94 15.83 16.29
CA PHE A 188 5.35 14.73 15.52
C PHE A 188 6.06 13.44 15.86
N TYR A 189 5.33 12.42 16.30
CA TYR A 189 5.95 11.15 16.67
C TYR A 189 6.16 10.21 15.46
N ASP A 190 5.35 10.28 14.39
CA ASP A 190 5.33 9.18 13.41
C ASP A 190 4.97 9.54 11.95
N ILE A 191 3.77 10.08 11.68
CA ILE A 191 3.23 10.14 10.31
C ILE A 191 2.59 11.51 10.03
N SER A 192 3.11 12.19 9.00
CA SER A 192 2.63 13.51 8.56
C SER A 192 1.74 13.47 7.32
N ALA A 193 1.54 12.29 6.71
CA ALA A 193 0.73 12.12 5.50
C ALA A 193 -0.13 10.85 5.55
N TRP A 194 -1.45 11.00 5.49
CA TRP A 194 -2.43 9.91 5.42
C TRP A 194 -3.53 10.13 4.39
N THR A 195 -3.37 11.17 3.56
CA THR A 195 -4.31 11.51 2.51
C THR A 195 -4.38 10.35 1.52
N PHE A 196 -5.52 9.66 1.47
CA PHE A 196 -5.70 8.46 0.66
C PHE A 196 -5.45 8.70 -0.84
N PRO A 197 -5.97 9.78 -1.45
CA PRO A 197 -5.65 10.08 -2.84
C PRO A 197 -4.14 10.17 -3.11
N LEU A 198 -3.34 10.71 -2.19
CA LEU A 198 -1.89 10.78 -2.38
C LEU A 198 -1.23 9.40 -2.22
N ALA A 199 -1.66 8.62 -1.24
CA ALA A 199 -1.14 7.26 -1.01
C ALA A 199 -1.45 6.32 -2.19
N PHE A 200 -2.58 6.55 -2.87
CA PHE A 200 -2.96 5.83 -4.08
C PHE A 200 -2.46 6.52 -5.36
N ASP A 201 -1.71 7.61 -5.29
CA ASP A 201 -1.28 8.37 -6.46
C ASP A 201 -2.43 8.70 -7.42
N MET A 202 -3.50 9.28 -6.88
CA MET A 202 -4.74 9.60 -7.59
C MET A 202 -4.93 11.10 -7.72
N ASP A 203 -5.45 11.47 -8.88
CA ASP A 203 -6.06 12.78 -9.05
C ASP A 203 -7.34 12.88 -8.23
N TYR A 204 -7.54 14.02 -7.58
CA TYR A 204 -8.77 14.30 -6.86
C TYR A 204 -9.05 15.80 -6.77
N ASP A 205 -10.33 16.14 -6.57
CA ASP A 205 -10.81 17.49 -6.33
C ASP A 205 -11.96 17.48 -5.33
N GLU A 206 -11.86 18.35 -4.32
CA GLU A 206 -12.78 18.41 -3.19
C GLU A 206 -14.07 19.20 -3.42
N ASN A 207 -14.23 19.85 -4.56
CA ASN A 207 -15.33 20.77 -4.84
C ASN A 207 -16.26 20.26 -5.97
N ALA A 208 -16.33 18.95 -6.18
CA ALA A 208 -17.09 18.34 -7.29
C ALA A 208 -18.60 18.56 -7.18
N SER A 209 -19.29 18.47 -8.31
CA SER A 209 -20.75 18.59 -8.40
C SER A 209 -21.40 17.22 -8.29
N LEU A 210 -22.45 17.10 -7.47
CA LEU A 210 -23.25 15.87 -7.39
C LEU A 210 -24.04 15.60 -8.68
N ASN A 211 -24.23 16.61 -9.54
CA ASN A 211 -24.94 16.42 -10.81
C ASN A 211 -24.18 15.49 -11.76
N ASP A 212 -22.86 15.42 -11.62
CA ASP A 212 -21.98 14.57 -12.44
C ASP A 212 -22.03 13.09 -12.00
N ALA A 213 -22.56 12.81 -10.81
CA ALA A 213 -22.69 11.46 -10.27
C ALA A 213 -23.94 10.76 -10.82
N MET A 214 -23.81 9.45 -11.07
CA MET A 214 -24.96 8.55 -11.25
C MET A 214 -25.71 8.39 -9.93
N ASP A 215 -27.00 8.05 -10.01
CA ASP A 215 -27.83 7.85 -8.81
C ASP A 215 -27.55 6.51 -8.12
N GLU A 216 -26.97 5.54 -8.84
CA GLU A 216 -26.59 4.23 -8.30
C GLU A 216 -25.26 4.29 -7.53
N ILE A 217 -25.21 3.58 -6.40
CA ILE A 217 -23.97 3.35 -5.65
C ILE A 217 -23.04 2.53 -6.54
N ALA A 218 -21.78 2.95 -6.61
CA ALA A 218 -20.76 2.29 -7.42
C ALA A 218 -20.72 0.77 -7.14
N TYR A 219 -20.92 -0.03 -8.18
CA TYR A 219 -20.57 -1.45 -8.16
C TYR A 219 -19.60 -1.71 -9.30
N LYS A 220 -18.32 -1.89 -8.95
CA LYS A 220 -17.19 -2.36 -9.79
C LYS A 220 -17.38 -2.02 -11.27
N ASN A 221 -17.00 -0.79 -11.64
CA ASN A 221 -17.04 -0.37 -13.03
C ASN A 221 -16.28 -1.37 -13.90
N GLY A 222 -16.93 -1.84 -14.97
CA GLY A 222 -16.26 -2.55 -16.06
C GLY A 222 -15.86 -3.98 -15.77
N ILE A 223 -16.73 -4.93 -16.11
CA ILE A 223 -16.30 -6.27 -16.49
C ILE A 223 -15.24 -6.09 -17.59
N GLY A 224 -14.04 -6.65 -17.41
CA GLY A 224 -12.99 -6.55 -18.41
C GLY A 224 -13.50 -7.04 -19.76
N LYS A 225 -13.21 -6.28 -20.82
CA LYS A 225 -13.73 -6.55 -22.15
C LYS A 225 -12.68 -7.25 -23.00
N ILE A 226 -13.15 -8.15 -23.84
CA ILE A 226 -12.34 -8.75 -24.90
C ILE A 226 -13.08 -8.61 -26.22
N ASN A 227 -12.36 -8.26 -27.28
CA ASN A 227 -12.83 -8.40 -28.65
C ASN A 227 -11.99 -9.48 -29.35
N SER A 228 -12.66 -10.43 -29.98
CA SER A 228 -12.02 -11.62 -30.57
C SER A 228 -11.06 -11.25 -31.70
N SER A 229 -9.94 -11.96 -31.77
CA SER A 229 -8.93 -11.83 -32.82
C SER A 229 -8.30 -13.19 -33.10
N ASP A 230 -8.06 -13.47 -34.38
CA ASP A 230 -7.31 -14.65 -34.84
C ASP A 230 -5.80 -14.36 -35.00
N TYR A 231 -5.39 -13.11 -34.77
CA TYR A 231 -4.02 -12.65 -34.98
C TYR A 231 -3.28 -12.40 -33.65
N ALA A 232 -3.73 -11.43 -32.86
CA ALA A 232 -3.11 -11.08 -31.58
C ALA A 232 -4.03 -10.24 -30.68
N TYR A 233 -3.72 -10.25 -29.38
CA TYR A 233 -4.29 -9.37 -28.37
C TYR A 233 -3.24 -8.42 -27.80
N LEU A 234 -3.67 -7.21 -27.47
CA LEU A 234 -2.86 -6.18 -26.82
C LEU A 234 -3.42 -5.89 -25.42
N MET A 235 -2.54 -5.82 -24.43
CA MET A 235 -2.84 -5.43 -23.06
C MET A 235 -1.93 -4.25 -22.67
N PRO A 236 -2.47 -3.02 -22.56
CA PRO A 236 -1.75 -1.88 -22.00
C PRO A 236 -1.20 -2.18 -20.60
N TRP A 237 -0.08 -1.57 -20.23
CA TRP A 237 0.65 -1.84 -18.98
C TRP A 237 0.34 -0.86 -17.83
N ASN A 238 -0.57 0.08 -18.07
CA ASN A 238 -0.87 1.19 -17.18
C ASN A 238 -1.69 0.80 -15.92
N GLU A 239 -2.46 -0.28 -15.96
CA GLU A 239 -3.27 -0.68 -14.81
C GLU A 239 -2.47 -1.43 -13.73
N TYR A 240 -2.77 -1.15 -12.46
CA TYR A 240 -2.09 -1.76 -11.31
C TYR A 240 -2.11 -3.30 -11.29
N LYS A 241 -3.13 -3.94 -11.90
CA LYS A 241 -3.28 -5.40 -11.95
C LYS A 241 -2.53 -6.07 -13.10
N THR A 242 -1.93 -5.31 -14.02
CA THR A 242 -1.24 -5.88 -15.20
C THR A 242 -0.12 -6.87 -14.84
N PRO A 243 0.66 -6.72 -13.74
CA PRO A 243 1.66 -7.72 -13.38
C PRO A 243 1.03 -9.07 -12.98
N LYS A 244 -0.10 -9.04 -12.27
CA LYS A 244 -0.86 -10.25 -11.89
C LYS A 244 -1.29 -11.02 -13.13
N ILE A 245 -1.93 -10.31 -14.07
CA ILE A 245 -2.47 -10.91 -15.29
C ILE A 245 -1.34 -11.48 -16.14
N LEU A 246 -0.24 -10.73 -16.32
CA LEU A 246 0.92 -11.23 -17.04
C LEU A 246 1.51 -12.49 -16.38
N ASN A 247 1.56 -12.54 -15.05
CA ASN A 247 2.02 -13.73 -14.33
C ASN A 247 1.11 -14.94 -14.57
N ILE A 248 -0.22 -14.76 -14.52
CA ILE A 248 -1.20 -15.81 -14.87
C ILE A 248 -0.91 -16.34 -16.28
N LEU A 249 -0.84 -15.46 -17.27
CA LEU A 249 -0.59 -15.84 -18.67
C LEU A 249 0.71 -16.63 -18.82
N LEU A 250 1.82 -16.12 -18.28
CA LEU A 250 3.13 -16.78 -18.39
C LEU A 250 3.17 -18.11 -17.64
N SER A 251 2.46 -18.24 -16.51
CA SER A 251 2.38 -19.48 -15.73
C SER A 251 1.63 -20.59 -16.46
N GLU A 252 0.64 -20.22 -17.28
CA GLU A 252 -0.09 -21.12 -18.19
C GLU A 252 0.67 -21.41 -19.48
N GLY A 253 1.89 -20.88 -19.62
CA GLY A 253 2.74 -21.06 -20.79
C GLY A 253 2.28 -20.27 -22.01
N ILE A 254 1.42 -19.27 -21.82
CA ILE A 254 1.00 -18.34 -22.88
C ILE A 254 2.18 -17.42 -23.19
N ARG A 255 2.58 -17.40 -24.45
CA ARG A 255 3.68 -16.54 -24.92
C ARG A 255 3.21 -15.09 -24.97
N ALA A 256 4.01 -14.20 -24.40
CA ALA A 256 3.78 -12.76 -24.41
C ALA A 256 5.08 -12.00 -24.73
N LYS A 257 4.93 -10.80 -25.27
CA LYS A 257 6.04 -9.88 -25.56
C LYS A 257 5.73 -8.48 -25.03
N VAL A 258 6.75 -7.72 -24.68
CA VAL A 258 6.62 -6.33 -24.23
C VAL A 258 7.06 -5.36 -25.32
N ALA A 259 6.27 -4.31 -25.55
CA ALA A 259 6.60 -3.22 -26.44
C ALA A 259 7.70 -2.32 -25.83
N MET A 260 8.79 -2.12 -26.58
CA MET A 260 9.88 -1.22 -26.20
C MET A 260 9.74 0.20 -26.79
N LYS A 261 8.70 0.43 -27.61
CA LYS A 261 8.35 1.72 -28.20
C LYS A 261 6.84 1.85 -28.34
N GLU A 262 6.37 3.09 -28.38
CA GLU A 262 4.99 3.45 -28.73
C GLU A 262 4.64 3.03 -30.18
N PHE A 263 3.36 2.75 -30.42
CA PHE A 263 2.81 2.44 -31.74
C PHE A 263 1.31 2.71 -31.81
N THR A 264 0.78 2.90 -33.02
CA THR A 264 -0.65 3.04 -33.29
C THR A 264 -1.13 1.89 -34.17
N ILE A 265 -2.24 1.26 -33.80
CA ILE A 265 -2.91 0.24 -34.62
C ILE A 265 -4.43 0.41 -34.52
N GLU A 266 -5.12 0.27 -35.66
CA GLU A 266 -6.58 0.38 -35.75
C GLU A 266 -7.15 1.69 -35.13
N GLY A 267 -6.39 2.78 -35.25
CA GLY A 267 -6.78 4.11 -34.75
C GLY A 267 -6.59 4.32 -33.25
N LYS A 268 -5.95 3.38 -32.53
CA LYS A 268 -5.64 3.47 -31.11
C LYS A 268 -4.13 3.47 -30.86
N ASP A 269 -3.69 4.36 -29.98
CA ASP A 269 -2.30 4.48 -29.54
C ASP A 269 -2.01 3.55 -28.35
N TYR A 270 -0.80 2.98 -28.34
CA TYR A 270 -0.27 2.10 -27.31
C TYR A 270 1.12 2.56 -26.87
N ASP A 271 1.34 2.54 -25.57
CA ASP A 271 2.55 3.07 -24.93
C ASP A 271 3.62 1.98 -24.68
N TYR A 272 4.80 2.39 -24.21
CA TYR A 272 5.83 1.50 -23.69
C TYR A 272 5.25 0.50 -22.69
N GLY A 273 5.78 -0.72 -22.68
CA GLY A 273 5.32 -1.76 -21.76
C GLY A 273 4.09 -2.52 -22.24
N THR A 274 3.36 -2.05 -23.26
CA THR A 274 2.19 -2.76 -23.81
C THR A 274 2.54 -4.22 -24.14
N ILE A 275 1.73 -5.14 -23.63
CA ILE A 275 1.92 -6.57 -23.77
C ILE A 275 1.22 -7.06 -25.03
N LEU A 276 2.00 -7.65 -25.93
CA LEU A 276 1.53 -8.34 -27.12
C LEU A 276 1.41 -9.83 -26.83
N ILE A 277 0.22 -10.36 -27.10
CA ILE A 277 -0.14 -11.76 -26.92
C ILE A 277 -0.54 -12.33 -28.29
N PRO A 278 0.38 -12.98 -29.04
CA PRO A 278 0.05 -13.56 -30.33
C PRO A 278 -0.91 -14.76 -30.16
N VAL A 279 -1.87 -14.90 -31.08
CA VAL A 279 -2.78 -16.06 -31.13
C VAL A 279 -2.05 -17.27 -31.73
N GLN A 280 -1.30 -17.03 -32.81
CA GLN A 280 -0.53 -18.08 -33.48
C GLN A 280 0.69 -18.51 -32.67
N ASN A 281 1.08 -19.77 -32.85
CA ASN A 281 2.16 -20.41 -32.09
C ASN A 281 1.91 -20.38 -30.57
N GLN A 282 0.67 -20.52 -30.13
CA GLN A 282 0.33 -20.89 -28.75
C GLN A 282 0.12 -22.40 -28.64
N LYS A 283 0.01 -22.94 -27.42
CA LYS A 283 -0.38 -24.34 -27.20
C LYS A 283 -1.90 -24.56 -27.29
N TRP A 284 -2.66 -23.47 -27.33
CA TRP A 284 -4.11 -23.44 -27.22
C TRP A 284 -4.73 -23.26 -28.61
N ASP A 285 -5.92 -23.80 -28.82
CA ASP A 285 -6.75 -23.44 -29.97
C ASP A 285 -7.20 -21.97 -29.86
N ALA A 286 -7.44 -21.31 -30.99
CA ALA A 286 -7.82 -19.89 -31.02
C ALA A 286 -9.12 -19.60 -30.22
N SER A 287 -10.12 -20.50 -30.28
CA SER A 287 -11.37 -20.33 -29.54
C SER A 287 -11.16 -20.50 -28.04
N GLU A 288 -10.47 -21.57 -27.63
CA GLU A 288 -10.14 -21.83 -26.21
C GLU A 288 -9.28 -20.70 -25.63
N PHE A 289 -8.40 -20.14 -26.45
CA PHE A 289 -7.54 -19.02 -26.08
C PHE A 289 -8.34 -17.74 -25.84
N ALA A 290 -9.27 -17.42 -26.74
CA ALA A 290 -10.16 -16.28 -26.58
C ALA A 290 -11.05 -16.41 -25.33
N ASP A 291 -11.60 -17.60 -25.09
CA ASP A 291 -12.41 -17.89 -23.90
C ASP A 291 -11.58 -17.70 -22.62
N ARG A 292 -10.34 -18.22 -22.60
CA ARG A 292 -9.45 -18.07 -21.44
C ARG A 292 -9.10 -16.61 -21.15
N LEU A 293 -8.77 -15.82 -22.18
CA LEU A 293 -8.51 -14.40 -22.02
C LEU A 293 -9.78 -13.64 -21.57
N GLY A 294 -10.97 -14.06 -22.04
CA GLY A 294 -12.25 -13.55 -21.59
C GLY A 294 -12.50 -13.79 -20.10
N ASP A 295 -12.25 -15.01 -19.62
CA ASP A 295 -12.37 -15.35 -18.20
C ASP A 295 -11.44 -14.49 -17.33
N ILE A 296 -10.19 -14.32 -17.76
CA ILE A 296 -9.21 -13.46 -17.08
C ILE A 296 -9.70 -12.01 -17.06
N ALA A 297 -10.19 -11.51 -18.19
CA ALA A 297 -10.70 -10.15 -18.30
C ALA A 297 -11.85 -9.89 -17.32
N ILE A 298 -12.82 -10.81 -17.28
CA ILE A 298 -13.99 -10.72 -16.39
C ILE A 298 -13.57 -10.79 -14.93
N HIS A 299 -12.73 -11.75 -14.55
CA HIS A 299 -12.37 -11.98 -13.16
C HIS A 299 -11.45 -10.90 -12.60
N GLU A 300 -10.50 -10.42 -13.40
CA GLU A 300 -9.52 -9.44 -12.97
C GLU A 300 -9.95 -7.99 -13.25
N GLY A 301 -10.95 -7.77 -14.10
CA GLY A 301 -11.48 -6.45 -14.44
C GLY A 301 -10.56 -5.65 -15.37
N LEU A 302 -9.86 -6.31 -16.29
CA LEU A 302 -8.95 -5.68 -17.24
C LEU A 302 -9.32 -6.08 -18.67
N SER A 303 -9.13 -5.16 -19.63
CA SER A 303 -9.52 -5.40 -21.03
C SER A 303 -8.35 -5.85 -21.91
N PHE A 304 -8.62 -6.81 -22.80
CA PHE A 304 -7.72 -7.21 -23.89
C PHE A 304 -8.25 -6.69 -25.22
N TYR A 305 -7.37 -6.13 -26.04
CA TYR A 305 -7.72 -5.55 -27.33
C TYR A 305 -7.23 -6.45 -28.46
N GLY A 306 -8.14 -7.20 -29.07
CA GLY A 306 -7.86 -7.98 -30.27
C GLY A 306 -7.60 -7.07 -31.48
N VAL A 307 -6.58 -7.39 -32.26
CA VAL A 307 -6.21 -6.68 -33.51
C VAL A 307 -6.13 -7.66 -34.67
N GLN A 308 -6.42 -7.24 -35.89
CA GLN A 308 -6.55 -8.15 -37.05
C GLN A 308 -5.29 -8.19 -37.93
N SER A 309 -4.30 -7.34 -37.68
CA SER A 309 -3.08 -7.22 -38.46
C SER A 309 -1.88 -6.88 -37.60
N GLY A 310 -0.67 -7.09 -38.13
CA GLY A 310 0.59 -6.67 -37.51
C GLY A 310 1.10 -5.31 -37.95
N LEU A 311 0.47 -4.70 -38.97
CA LEU A 311 0.89 -3.43 -39.55
C LEU A 311 0.42 -2.27 -38.68
N THR A 312 1.37 -1.40 -38.32
CA THR A 312 1.14 -0.29 -37.39
C THR A 312 1.69 1.03 -37.97
N LYS A 313 1.37 2.13 -37.31
CA LYS A 313 2.21 3.33 -37.36
C LYS A 313 3.19 3.26 -36.19
N GLY A 314 4.49 3.26 -36.48
CA GLY A 314 5.54 3.08 -35.46
C GLY A 314 6.20 1.71 -35.59
N ILE A 315 6.25 0.92 -34.50
CA ILE A 315 6.81 -0.43 -34.52
C ILE A 315 5.74 -1.48 -34.84
N ASP A 316 5.92 -2.22 -35.93
CA ASP A 316 5.03 -3.34 -36.25
C ASP A 316 5.07 -4.44 -35.19
N LEU A 317 3.99 -5.20 -35.05
CA LEU A 317 3.87 -6.25 -34.02
C LEU A 317 4.89 -7.40 -34.19
N GLY A 318 5.44 -7.55 -35.39
CA GLY A 318 6.55 -8.46 -35.71
C GLY A 318 7.96 -7.91 -35.43
N SER A 319 8.07 -6.65 -35.00
CA SER A 319 9.34 -5.95 -34.81
C SER A 319 10.19 -6.56 -33.70
N ARG A 320 11.52 -6.44 -33.83
CA ARG A 320 12.50 -6.76 -32.76
C ARG A 320 12.35 -5.85 -31.53
N GLN A 321 11.56 -4.78 -31.64
CA GLN A 321 11.19 -3.91 -30.52
C GLN A 321 10.05 -4.50 -29.65
N PHE A 322 9.52 -5.68 -30.00
CA PHE A 322 8.75 -6.52 -29.08
C PHE A 322 9.66 -7.60 -28.48
N ARG A 323 10.01 -7.45 -27.20
CA ARG A 323 10.89 -8.41 -26.50
C ARG A 323 10.07 -9.52 -25.87
N ALA A 324 10.51 -10.77 -26.06
CA ALA A 324 9.85 -11.91 -25.45
C ALA A 324 9.97 -11.86 -23.92
N LEU A 325 8.88 -12.20 -23.24
CA LEU A 325 8.82 -12.28 -21.80
C LEU A 325 8.99 -13.73 -21.35
N THR A 326 9.56 -13.91 -20.17
CA THR A 326 9.71 -15.22 -19.53
C THR A 326 9.08 -15.18 -18.15
N LEU A 327 8.54 -16.31 -17.70
CA LEU A 327 7.96 -16.43 -16.37
C LEU A 327 9.01 -16.05 -15.30
N PRO A 328 8.75 -15.05 -14.44
CA PRO A 328 9.64 -14.74 -13.33
C PRO A 328 9.70 -15.91 -12.34
N LYS A 329 10.91 -16.31 -11.97
CA LYS A 329 11.22 -17.24 -10.88
C LYS A 329 12.00 -16.47 -9.84
N VAL A 330 11.27 -15.90 -8.89
CA VAL A 330 11.78 -14.89 -7.96
C VAL A 330 12.29 -15.53 -6.68
N ALA A 331 13.50 -15.15 -6.27
CA ALA A 331 13.98 -15.34 -4.91
C ALA A 331 14.06 -14.01 -4.16
N LEU A 332 13.68 -14.01 -2.89
CA LEU A 332 13.75 -12.87 -1.98
C LEU A 332 14.72 -13.19 -0.85
N ILE A 333 15.74 -12.35 -0.67
CA ILE A 333 16.71 -12.52 0.41
C ILE A 333 16.08 -12.08 1.73
N ILE A 334 16.20 -12.93 2.75
CA ILE A 334 15.72 -12.71 4.12
C ILE A 334 16.79 -13.13 5.13
N GLY A 335 16.49 -13.01 6.42
CA GLY A 335 17.35 -13.48 7.50
C GLY A 335 18.16 -12.35 8.15
N ASP A 336 19.24 -12.73 8.81
CA ASP A 336 20.04 -11.80 9.61
C ASP A 336 20.61 -10.65 8.78
N GLY A 337 20.51 -9.43 9.31
CA GLY A 337 20.98 -8.23 8.61
C GLY A 337 20.09 -7.77 7.45
N VAL A 338 18.94 -8.40 7.18
CA VAL A 338 17.92 -7.92 6.23
C VAL A 338 16.82 -7.17 6.99
N ASN A 339 16.34 -6.06 6.45
CA ASN A 339 15.20 -5.34 7.00
C ASN A 339 13.91 -6.17 6.82
N PRO A 340 13.25 -6.58 7.91
CA PRO A 340 12.09 -7.46 7.82
C PRO A 340 10.84 -6.76 7.28
N TYR A 341 10.73 -5.43 7.43
CA TYR A 341 9.59 -4.66 6.93
C TYR A 341 9.64 -4.57 5.40
N ASP A 342 10.79 -4.23 4.84
CA ASP A 342 10.99 -4.20 3.38
C ASP A 342 10.76 -5.59 2.76
N ALA A 343 11.31 -6.65 3.40
CA ALA A 343 11.10 -8.02 2.94
C ALA A 343 9.61 -8.42 3.00
N GLY A 344 8.91 -8.03 4.07
CA GLY A 344 7.48 -8.26 4.25
C GLY A 344 6.62 -7.54 3.23
N GLU A 345 6.92 -6.27 2.92
CA GLU A 345 6.22 -5.48 1.91
C GLU A 345 6.38 -6.08 0.51
N ILE A 346 7.62 -6.39 0.11
CA ILE A 346 7.91 -6.99 -1.21
C ILE A 346 7.21 -8.35 -1.34
N TRP A 347 7.29 -9.18 -0.29
CA TRP A 347 6.60 -10.47 -0.29
C TRP A 347 5.09 -10.29 -0.42
N HIS A 348 4.49 -9.38 0.37
CA HIS A 348 3.05 -9.11 0.30
C HIS A 348 2.63 -8.62 -1.09
N LEU A 349 3.37 -7.70 -1.71
CA LEU A 349 3.06 -7.19 -3.04
C LEU A 349 3.04 -8.32 -4.07
N LEU A 350 4.12 -9.11 -4.13
CA LEU A 350 4.24 -10.16 -5.13
C LEU A 350 3.21 -11.28 -4.91
N ASP A 351 3.07 -11.76 -3.67
CA ASP A 351 2.20 -12.89 -3.33
C ASP A 351 0.72 -12.51 -3.30
N GLN A 352 0.36 -11.47 -2.53
CA GLN A 352 -1.04 -11.15 -2.25
C GLN A 352 -1.68 -10.24 -3.30
N ARG A 353 -0.89 -9.38 -3.96
CA ARG A 353 -1.41 -8.45 -4.97
C ARG A 353 -1.24 -8.99 -6.37
N TYR A 354 -0.13 -9.65 -6.66
CA TYR A 354 0.22 -10.11 -8.00
C TYR A 354 0.18 -11.62 -8.21
N ASP A 355 -0.14 -12.40 -7.17
CA ASP A 355 -0.22 -13.87 -7.25
C ASP A 355 1.07 -14.51 -7.80
N MET A 356 2.21 -13.86 -7.51
CA MET A 356 3.54 -14.26 -7.93
C MET A 356 4.23 -15.02 -6.81
N VAL A 357 4.61 -16.26 -7.09
CA VAL A 357 5.33 -17.10 -6.13
C VAL A 357 6.74 -16.56 -5.89
N VAL A 358 7.05 -16.31 -4.62
CA VAL A 358 8.38 -15.85 -4.18
C VAL A 358 9.02 -16.91 -3.29
N THR A 359 10.24 -17.32 -3.64
CA THR A 359 11.04 -18.18 -2.76
C THR A 359 11.89 -17.35 -1.82
N LYS A 360 11.68 -17.48 -0.51
CA LYS A 360 12.52 -16.82 0.49
C LYS A 360 13.81 -17.62 0.70
N ILE A 361 14.95 -16.96 0.60
CA ILE A 361 16.27 -17.55 0.84
C ILE A 361 16.91 -16.80 2.01
N ASP A 362 17.23 -17.53 3.07
CA ASP A 362 18.01 -16.97 4.18
C ASP A 362 19.43 -16.66 3.71
N VAL A 363 19.94 -15.47 4.05
CA VAL A 363 21.26 -15.01 3.65
C VAL A 363 22.37 -15.96 4.09
N ASN A 364 22.22 -16.65 5.23
CA ASN A 364 23.19 -17.61 5.74
C ASN A 364 23.22 -18.91 4.91
N ASP A 365 22.19 -19.13 4.11
CA ASP A 365 21.96 -20.36 3.36
C ASP A 365 22.31 -20.23 1.87
N ILE A 366 22.41 -19.00 1.36
CA ILE A 366 22.48 -18.70 -0.08
C ILE A 366 23.64 -19.40 -0.77
N ASN A 367 24.82 -19.44 -0.12
CA ASN A 367 26.04 -20.09 -0.64
C ASN A 367 25.84 -21.60 -0.90
N ARG A 368 24.84 -22.23 -0.27
CA ARG A 368 24.53 -23.66 -0.40
C ARG A 368 23.36 -23.94 -1.34
N LYS A 369 22.69 -22.91 -1.87
CA LYS A 369 21.54 -23.08 -2.77
C LYS A 369 21.97 -22.99 -4.23
N ASP A 370 21.26 -23.73 -5.07
CA ASP A 370 21.36 -23.61 -6.52
C ASP A 370 20.57 -22.39 -7.00
N LEU A 371 21.28 -21.30 -7.29
CA LEU A 371 20.69 -20.05 -7.77
C LEU A 371 20.18 -20.14 -9.23
N SER A 372 20.57 -21.17 -9.99
CA SER A 372 20.12 -21.34 -11.39
C SER A 372 18.62 -21.62 -11.53
N ARG A 373 17.97 -22.01 -10.43
CA ARG A 373 16.51 -22.18 -10.34
C ARG A 373 15.74 -20.86 -10.46
N TYR A 374 16.41 -19.73 -10.26
CA TYR A 374 15.83 -18.38 -10.25
C TYR A 374 16.38 -17.56 -11.41
N ASN A 375 15.54 -16.69 -11.98
CA ASN A 375 15.98 -15.68 -12.96
C ASN A 375 16.00 -14.27 -12.36
N THR A 376 15.39 -14.07 -11.19
CA THR A 376 15.35 -12.79 -10.47
C THR A 376 15.63 -13.00 -8.99
N ILE A 377 16.53 -12.20 -8.43
CA ILE A 377 16.81 -12.14 -6.99
C ILE A 377 16.56 -10.72 -6.51
N ILE A 378 15.76 -10.58 -5.46
CA ILE A 378 15.47 -9.29 -4.82
C ILE A 378 16.17 -9.25 -3.46
N VAL A 379 16.93 -8.18 -3.23
CA VAL A 379 17.62 -7.90 -1.97
C VAL A 379 16.98 -6.66 -1.32
N PRO A 380 16.21 -6.83 -0.22
CA PRO A 380 15.66 -5.74 0.57
C PRO A 380 16.76 -4.86 1.20
N ALA A 381 16.41 -3.79 1.92
CA ALA A 381 17.40 -3.06 2.70
C ALA A 381 18.18 -4.01 3.63
N THR A 382 19.49 -3.75 3.77
CA THR A 382 20.36 -4.50 4.66
C THR A 382 21.06 -3.59 5.68
N TYR A 383 21.37 -4.16 6.83
CA TYR A 383 22.22 -3.59 7.88
C TYR A 383 23.67 -4.08 7.66
N GLY A 384 24.32 -3.55 6.62
CA GLY A 384 25.67 -3.94 6.23
C GLY A 384 25.73 -4.67 4.89
N SER A 385 26.86 -5.32 4.64
CA SER A 385 27.12 -6.12 3.44
C SER A 385 27.02 -7.61 3.77
N PRO A 386 26.53 -8.45 2.84
CA PRO A 386 26.74 -9.89 2.93
C PRO A 386 28.24 -10.23 2.84
N GLU A 387 28.56 -11.48 3.19
CA GLU A 387 29.91 -12.04 3.06
C GLU A 387 30.42 -11.98 1.62
N ASN A 388 31.74 -11.92 1.42
CA ASN A 388 32.33 -11.76 0.09
C ASN A 388 32.00 -12.92 -0.85
N GLU A 389 31.92 -14.13 -0.31
CA GLU A 389 31.54 -15.34 -1.02
C GLU A 389 30.13 -15.21 -1.63
N VAL A 390 29.18 -14.66 -0.86
CA VAL A 390 27.81 -14.39 -1.32
C VAL A 390 27.84 -13.35 -2.45
N VAL A 391 28.61 -12.28 -2.26
CA VAL A 391 28.75 -11.21 -3.26
C VAL A 391 29.28 -11.75 -4.59
N ASP A 392 30.31 -12.60 -4.54
CA ASP A 392 30.92 -13.17 -5.74
C ASP A 392 30.00 -14.18 -6.43
N GLN A 393 29.28 -15.02 -5.67
CA GLN A 393 28.24 -15.89 -6.20
C GLN A 393 27.14 -15.09 -6.93
N LEU A 394 26.67 -13.98 -6.34
CA LEU A 394 25.68 -13.10 -6.97
C LEU A 394 26.21 -12.43 -8.24
N LYS A 395 27.49 -12.04 -8.29
CA LYS A 395 28.13 -11.51 -9.51
C LYS A 395 28.16 -12.55 -10.62
N GLU A 396 28.57 -13.78 -10.32
CA GLU A 396 28.62 -14.88 -11.29
C GLU A 396 27.22 -15.19 -11.83
N TRP A 397 26.23 -15.31 -10.95
CA TRP A 397 24.84 -15.54 -11.33
C TRP A 397 24.27 -14.41 -12.21
N THR A 398 24.56 -13.15 -11.88
CA THR A 398 24.13 -11.99 -12.68
C THR A 398 24.81 -11.99 -14.06
N ARG A 399 26.10 -12.34 -14.15
CA ARG A 399 26.82 -12.48 -15.43
C ARG A 399 26.26 -13.60 -16.30
N ALA A 400 25.69 -14.65 -15.69
CA ALA A 400 25.00 -15.72 -16.39
C ALA A 400 23.59 -15.34 -16.89
N GLY A 401 23.15 -14.09 -16.67
CA GLY A 401 21.87 -13.56 -17.16
C GLY A 401 20.79 -13.40 -16.09
N GLY A 402 21.12 -13.64 -14.82
CA GLY A 402 20.22 -13.34 -13.69
C GLY A 402 19.97 -11.84 -13.52
N THR A 403 18.76 -11.48 -13.06
CA THR A 403 18.39 -10.10 -12.73
C THR A 403 18.45 -9.87 -11.23
N LEU A 404 19.40 -9.04 -10.77
CA LEU A 404 19.53 -8.66 -9.36
C LEU A 404 18.86 -7.30 -9.10
N ILE A 405 17.93 -7.26 -8.15
CA ILE A 405 17.20 -6.05 -7.75
C ILE A 405 17.61 -5.70 -6.32
N GLY A 406 18.31 -4.57 -6.14
CA GLY A 406 18.64 -4.02 -4.82
C GLY A 406 17.66 -2.95 -4.39
N TYR A 407 17.26 -2.97 -3.12
CA TYR A 407 16.33 -2.01 -2.54
C TYR A 407 16.97 -1.19 -1.42
N ARG A 408 16.70 0.12 -1.40
CA ARG A 408 17.14 1.08 -0.37
C ARG A 408 18.64 0.91 0.00
N SER A 409 18.96 0.56 1.25
CA SER A 409 20.34 0.53 1.75
C SER A 409 21.21 -0.56 1.12
N ALA A 410 20.62 -1.61 0.53
CA ALA A 410 21.39 -2.66 -0.15
C ALA A 410 22.20 -2.11 -1.34
N LEU A 411 21.73 -1.03 -1.96
CA LEU A 411 22.43 -0.35 -3.05
C LEU A 411 23.84 0.11 -2.63
N ARG A 412 24.07 0.39 -1.33
CA ARG A 412 25.38 0.83 -0.82
C ARG A 412 26.44 -0.26 -0.97
N TRP A 413 26.15 -1.48 -0.50
CA TRP A 413 27.11 -2.58 -0.60
C TRP A 413 27.21 -3.10 -2.04
N MET A 414 26.12 -3.06 -2.81
CA MET A 414 26.17 -3.41 -4.25
C MET A 414 27.09 -2.45 -5.01
N SER A 415 27.07 -1.16 -4.67
CA SER A 415 27.97 -0.17 -5.26
C SER A 415 29.42 -0.38 -4.83
N SER A 416 29.70 -0.53 -3.53
CA SER A 416 31.07 -0.77 -3.03
C SER A 416 31.67 -2.09 -3.56
N SER A 417 30.82 -3.09 -3.81
CA SER A 417 31.20 -4.40 -4.36
C SER A 417 31.34 -4.40 -5.89
N LYS A 418 31.14 -3.26 -6.56
CA LYS A 418 31.20 -3.11 -8.02
C LYS A 418 30.16 -3.96 -8.78
N LEU A 419 29.01 -4.24 -8.16
CA LEU A 419 27.86 -4.85 -8.83
C LEU A 419 27.10 -3.81 -9.66
N LEU A 420 26.92 -2.60 -9.13
CA LEU A 420 26.26 -1.48 -9.82
C LEU A 420 27.02 -0.18 -9.57
N PRO A 421 27.48 0.55 -10.60
CA PRO A 421 28.12 1.85 -10.39
C PRO A 421 27.06 2.90 -10.00
N LEU A 422 27.03 3.30 -8.73
CA LEU A 422 26.07 4.28 -8.19
C LEU A 422 26.75 5.44 -7.47
N THR A 423 26.23 6.64 -7.68
CA THR A 423 26.60 7.86 -6.94
C THR A 423 25.46 8.25 -6.00
N PHE A 424 25.75 8.40 -4.71
CA PHE A 424 24.75 8.78 -3.71
C PHE A 424 24.78 10.28 -3.44
N ARG A 425 23.60 10.91 -3.33
CA ARG A 425 23.48 12.27 -2.81
C ARG A 425 23.50 12.22 -1.28
N SER A 426 24.38 13.00 -0.65
CA SER A 426 24.34 13.25 0.79
C SER A 426 23.46 14.47 1.07
N ILE A 427 22.67 14.41 2.14
CA ILE A 427 21.96 15.56 2.69
C ILE A 427 22.72 15.96 3.94
N ASP A 428 23.18 17.22 4.00
CA ASP A 428 23.80 17.75 5.22
C ASP A 428 22.75 17.84 6.31
N ASN A 429 23.07 17.33 7.52
CA ASN A 429 22.18 17.45 8.66
C ASN A 429 22.19 18.92 9.13
N PRO A 430 21.06 19.65 9.07
CA PRO A 430 21.04 21.07 9.37
C PRO A 430 21.13 21.40 10.88
N THR A 431 21.12 20.39 11.76
CA THR A 431 20.98 20.59 13.21
C THR A 431 22.32 20.63 13.94
N ASN A 432 22.70 21.84 14.38
CA ASN A 432 23.69 22.10 15.42
C ASN A 432 22.95 22.52 16.72
N ASN A 433 23.49 22.16 17.89
CA ASN A 433 23.01 22.58 19.23
C ASN A 433 21.63 22.06 19.69
N ILE A 434 21.39 20.75 19.64
CA ILE A 434 20.24 20.14 20.35
C ILE A 434 20.60 19.81 21.81
N THR A 435 19.68 20.01 22.74
CA THR A 435 19.88 19.62 24.16
C THR A 435 19.84 18.10 24.33
N PHE A 436 20.31 17.58 25.47
CA PHE A 436 20.28 16.15 25.78
C PHE A 436 18.85 15.58 25.76
N GLU A 437 17.87 16.33 26.26
CA GLU A 437 16.44 15.96 26.24
C GLU A 437 15.86 15.93 24.82
N GLN A 438 16.27 16.88 23.96
CA GLN A 438 15.83 16.93 22.56
C GLN A 438 16.48 15.84 21.70
N ARG A 439 17.57 15.22 22.16
CA ARG A 439 18.32 14.21 21.39
C ARG A 439 17.49 12.96 21.09
N LEU A 440 16.62 12.54 22.01
CA LEU A 440 15.76 11.36 21.84
C LEU A 440 14.70 11.61 20.76
N ILE A 441 14.05 12.77 20.79
CA ILE A 441 13.05 13.21 19.81
C ILE A 441 13.65 13.21 18.39
N PHE A 442 14.91 13.62 18.23
CA PHE A 442 15.59 13.67 16.93
C PHE A 442 16.17 12.32 16.45
N MET A 443 16.42 11.36 17.35
CA MET A 443 16.99 10.06 16.97
C MET A 443 15.93 9.10 16.41
N GLU A 444 14.67 9.23 16.81
CA GLU A 444 13.56 8.45 16.26
C GLU A 444 13.19 8.86 14.83
N HIS A 445 13.45 10.11 14.43
CA HIS A 445 13.19 10.62 13.08
C HIS A 445 14.22 10.17 12.01
N LYS A 446 15.09 9.21 12.32
CA LYS A 446 16.18 8.74 11.45
C LYS A 446 16.01 7.31 10.91
N ILE A 447 14.81 6.72 10.99
CA ILE A 447 14.53 5.39 10.40
C ILE A 447 13.90 5.51 9.01
#